data_AF-A0A2C9LGF5-F1
#
_entry.id   AF-A0A2C9LGF5-F1
#
_cell.length_a   1.000
_cell.length_b   1.000
_cell.length_c   1.000
_cell.angle_alpha   90.00
_cell.angle_beta   90.00
_cell.angle_gamma   90.00
#
_symmetry.space_group_name_H-M   'P 1'
#
loop_
_entity.id
_entity.type
_entity.pdbx_description
1 polymer ?
#
loop_
_entity_poly.entity_id
_entity_poly.type
_entity_poly.pdbx_seq_one_letter_code
_entity_poly.pdbx_strand_id
1 'polypeptide(L)'
;LRNMFLTFNAFKGTSAADPQEVAFSAGLSHHETLVANKKVVYDTIFTNVGGAYNSNTGIFTCPTAGLYVFQFHALSHSSGNMWLELHHNYNYVASIWGHIDNEYSAAGEFHTTAT
;
A
#
# COMPACT_ATOMS: atom_id res chain seq x y z
N LEU A 1 8.65 -14.99 3.48
CA LEU A 1 7.78 -13.86 3.84
C LEU A 1 6.45 -14.40 4.32
N ARG A 2 6.31 -14.64 5.62
CA ARG A 2 5.06 -15.18 6.17
C ARG A 2 3.99 -14.08 6.11
N ASN A 3 2.89 -14.38 5.43
CA ASN A 3 1.59 -13.70 5.41
C ASN A 3 1.62 -12.21 5.77
N MET A 4 1.71 -11.38 4.75
CA MET A 4 1.54 -9.94 4.86
C MET A 4 0.04 -9.62 4.83
N PHE A 5 -0.55 -9.42 6.00
CA PHE A 5 -1.88 -8.82 6.12
C PHE A 5 -1.72 -7.30 6.04
N LEU A 6 -2.01 -6.76 4.86
CA LEU A 6 -2.13 -5.34 4.64
C LEU A 6 -3.62 -5.02 4.70
N THR A 7 -4.05 -4.46 5.83
CA THR A 7 -5.40 -3.91 5.95
C THR A 7 -5.33 -2.43 5.57
N PHE A 8 -5.92 -2.07 4.44
CA PHE A 8 -6.11 -0.67 4.09
C PHE A 8 -7.57 -0.31 4.46
N ASN A 9 -7.76 0.84 5.12
CA ASN A 9 -9.07 1.42 5.35
C ASN A 9 -9.01 2.87 4.83
N ALA A 10 -9.73 3.18 3.76
CA ALA A 10 -9.94 4.56 3.36
C ALA A 10 -11.35 4.99 3.74
N PHE A 11 -11.44 6.11 4.46
CA PHE A 11 -12.70 6.73 4.88
C PHE A 11 -12.77 8.13 4.28
N LYS A 12 -13.79 8.41 3.49
CA LYS A 12 -14.09 9.77 3.01
C LYS A 12 -15.06 10.44 3.98
N GLY A 13 -14.64 11.54 4.60
CA GLY A 13 -15.56 12.43 5.33
C GLY A 13 -16.55 13.07 4.36
N THR A 14 -17.85 12.97 4.63
CA THR A 14 -18.91 13.30 3.67
C THR A 14 -19.20 14.81 3.60
N SER A 15 -19.28 15.36 2.39
CA SER A 15 -20.11 16.52 2.08
C SER A 15 -20.87 16.25 0.78
N ALA A 16 -22.18 16.46 0.83
CA ALA A 16 -23.19 15.91 -0.08
C ALA A 16 -23.01 16.29 -1.56
N ALA A 17 -22.53 15.33 -2.38
CA ALA A 17 -22.81 15.19 -3.81
C ALA A 17 -22.17 13.87 -4.33
N ASP A 18 -22.79 12.74 -3.96
CA ASP A 18 -22.37 11.34 -4.17
C ASP A 18 -21.37 10.79 -3.13
N PRO A 19 -21.83 10.06 -2.09
CA PRO A 19 -20.97 9.41 -1.12
C PRO A 19 -20.45 8.10 -1.74
N GLN A 20 -19.66 8.19 -2.80
CA GLN A 20 -18.93 7.02 -3.26
C GLN A 20 -17.88 6.70 -2.19
N GLU A 21 -18.21 5.75 -1.33
CA GLU A 21 -17.27 5.17 -0.39
C GLU A 21 -16.14 4.50 -1.18
N VAL A 22 -14.91 4.73 -0.76
CA VAL A 22 -13.72 4.19 -1.42
C VAL A 22 -12.83 3.61 -0.35
N ALA A 23 -12.61 2.30 -0.43
CA ALA A 23 -11.72 1.57 0.45
C ALA A 23 -11.16 0.39 -0.33
N PHE A 24 -9.86 0.17 -0.28
CA PHE A 24 -9.27 -1.07 -0.74
C PHE A 24 -8.54 -1.73 0.41
N SER A 25 -8.15 -2.99 0.26
CA SER A 25 -7.26 -3.73 1.13
C SER A 25 -6.67 -4.89 0.32
N ALA A 26 -5.34 -5.00 0.24
CA ALA A 26 -4.69 -5.94 -0.66
C ALA A 26 -3.32 -6.43 -0.14
N GLY A 27 -2.96 -7.68 -0.40
CA GLY A 27 -1.70 -8.30 0.01
C GLY A 27 -1.04 -9.10 -1.11
N LEU A 28 0.17 -9.63 -0.85
CA LEU A 28 0.85 -10.56 -1.76
C LEU A 28 0.45 -12.00 -1.42
N SER A 29 0.11 -12.80 -2.43
CA SER A 29 -0.13 -14.25 -2.28
C SER A 29 1.17 -15.06 -2.16
N HIS A 30 2.31 -14.44 -2.48
CA HIS A 30 3.61 -15.08 -2.58
C HIS A 30 4.72 -14.19 -2.02
N HIS A 31 5.91 -14.76 -1.85
CA HIS A 31 7.09 -13.98 -1.50
C HIS A 31 7.57 -13.24 -2.73
N GLU A 32 7.77 -11.93 -2.61
CA GLU A 32 8.25 -11.10 -3.71
C GLU A 32 9.65 -10.56 -3.41
N THR A 33 10.53 -10.59 -4.40
CA THR A 33 11.82 -9.91 -4.33
C THR A 33 11.66 -8.49 -4.84
N LEU A 34 11.92 -7.52 -3.96
CA LEU A 34 11.93 -6.11 -4.29
C LEU A 34 13.28 -5.76 -4.91
N VAL A 35 13.25 -5.23 -6.12
CA VAL A 35 14.42 -4.64 -6.79
C VAL A 35 14.15 -3.15 -7.00
N ALA A 36 15.21 -2.35 -7.11
CA ALA A 36 15.08 -0.91 -7.30
C ALA A 36 14.13 -0.58 -8.46
N ASN A 37 13.23 0.38 -8.24
CA ASN A 37 12.22 0.84 -9.21
C ASN A 37 11.18 -0.21 -9.65
N LYS A 38 11.13 -1.38 -9.01
CA LYS A 38 10.04 -2.35 -9.24
C LYS A 38 8.83 -1.95 -8.43
N LYS A 39 7.71 -1.78 -9.13
CA LYS A 39 6.41 -1.58 -8.51
C LYS A 39 5.91 -2.90 -7.92
N VAL A 40 5.43 -2.84 -6.68
CA VAL A 40 4.80 -3.98 -6.02
C VAL A 40 3.35 -4.09 -6.48
N VAL A 41 2.98 -5.26 -6.99
CA VAL A 41 1.61 -5.56 -7.39
C VAL A 41 1.02 -6.51 -6.35
N TYR A 42 0.22 -5.97 -5.42
CA TYR A 42 -0.50 -6.79 -4.45
C TYR A 42 -1.67 -7.48 -5.17
N ASP A 43 -1.55 -8.79 -5.35
CA ASP A 43 -2.41 -9.61 -6.20
C ASP A 43 -3.60 -10.21 -5.44
N THR A 44 -3.54 -10.25 -4.10
CA THR A 44 -4.64 -10.71 -3.25
C THR A 44 -5.49 -9.53 -2.81
N ILE A 45 -6.77 -9.50 -3.21
CA ILE A 45 -7.72 -8.45 -2.79
C ILE A 45 -8.55 -8.94 -1.61
N PHE A 46 -8.48 -8.22 -0.48
CA PHE A 46 -9.35 -8.42 0.68
C PHE A 46 -10.59 -7.51 0.62
N THR A 47 -10.44 -6.29 0.08
CA THR A 47 -11.53 -5.31 -0.10
C THR A 47 -11.18 -4.37 -1.26
N ASN A 48 -12.17 -3.92 -2.03
CA ASN A 48 -11.99 -2.93 -3.10
C ASN A 48 -13.31 -2.17 -3.39
N VAL A 49 -13.88 -1.57 -2.35
CA VAL A 49 -15.06 -0.70 -2.44
C VAL A 49 -14.72 0.49 -3.35
N GLY A 50 -15.59 0.75 -4.33
CA GLY A 50 -15.37 1.77 -5.35
C GLY A 50 -14.44 1.34 -6.50
N GLY A 51 -13.81 0.15 -6.42
CA GLY A 51 -13.01 -0.41 -7.52
C GLY A 51 -11.75 0.38 -7.88
N ALA A 52 -11.24 1.19 -6.95
CA ALA A 52 -10.17 2.15 -7.20
C ALA A 52 -8.76 1.52 -7.23
N TYR A 53 -8.58 0.31 -6.70
CA TYR A 53 -7.32 -0.43 -6.76
C TYR A 53 -7.32 -1.44 -7.92
N ASN A 54 -6.25 -1.46 -8.71
CA ASN A 54 -6.04 -2.40 -9.82
C ASN A 54 -4.97 -3.45 -9.47
N SER A 55 -5.41 -4.70 -9.26
CA SER A 55 -4.54 -5.83 -8.89
C SER A 55 -3.59 -6.28 -9.99
N ASN A 56 -3.75 -5.82 -11.23
CA ASN A 56 -2.82 -6.12 -12.31
C ASN A 56 -1.68 -5.10 -12.39
N THR A 57 -1.88 -3.90 -11.84
CA THR A 57 -0.90 -2.81 -11.95
C THR A 57 -0.35 -2.35 -10.60
N GLY A 58 -0.97 -2.72 -9.48
CA GLY A 58 -0.59 -2.27 -8.14
C GLY A 58 -0.96 -0.81 -7.86
N ILE A 59 -1.76 -0.17 -8.72
CA ILE A 59 -2.10 1.26 -8.62
C ILE A 59 -3.48 1.43 -7.98
N PHE A 60 -3.55 2.30 -6.98
CA PHE A 60 -4.78 2.92 -6.52
C PHE A 60 -4.98 4.25 -7.24
N THR A 61 -6.17 4.47 -7.83
CA THR A 61 -6.53 5.73 -8.50
C THR A 61 -7.64 6.41 -7.73
N CYS A 62 -7.40 7.62 -7.22
CA CYS A 62 -8.41 8.40 -6.52
C CYS A 62 -9.61 8.68 -7.45
N PRO A 63 -10.81 8.16 -7.20
CA PRO A 63 -11.95 8.39 -8.08
C PRO A 63 -12.55 9.79 -7.91
N THR A 64 -12.33 10.42 -6.75
CA THR A 64 -12.72 11.79 -6.44
C THR A 64 -11.63 12.51 -5.64
N ALA A 65 -11.54 13.83 -5.77
CA ALA A 65 -10.67 14.63 -4.92
C ALA A 65 -11.11 14.52 -3.44
N GLY A 66 -10.15 14.40 -2.53
CA GLY A 66 -10.46 14.26 -1.11
C GLY A 66 -9.28 13.74 -0.28
N LEU A 67 -9.50 13.58 1.02
CA LEU A 67 -8.50 13.02 1.92
C LEU A 67 -8.46 11.50 1.80
N TYR A 68 -7.28 10.95 1.55
CA TYR A 68 -7.02 9.51 1.55
C TYR A 68 -5.95 9.17 2.57
N VAL A 69 -6.14 8.01 3.20
CA VAL A 69 -5.23 7.45 4.20
C VAL A 69 -4.65 6.17 3.62
N PHE A 70 -3.32 6.08 3.64
CA PHE A 70 -2.59 4.88 3.23
C PHE A 70 -1.85 4.29 4.42
N GLN A 71 -2.03 2.99 4.62
CA GLN A 71 -1.34 2.20 5.62
C GLN A 71 -0.67 1.04 4.90
N PHE A 72 0.63 0.92 5.05
CA PHE A 72 1.36 -0.19 4.45
C PHE A 72 2.35 -0.77 5.45
N HIS A 73 2.56 -2.07 5.32
CA HIS A 73 3.40 -2.91 6.17
C HIS A 73 4.29 -3.75 5.26
N ALA A 74 5.55 -3.89 5.63
CA ALA A 74 6.47 -4.78 4.95
C ALA A 74 7.14 -5.68 5.98
N LEU A 75 7.21 -6.98 5.66
CA LEU A 75 7.95 -7.97 6.43
C LEU A 75 9.00 -8.56 5.51
N SER A 76 10.25 -8.62 5.94
CA SER A 76 11.28 -9.37 5.21
C SER A 76 12.12 -10.28 6.10
N HIS A 77 12.61 -11.37 5.50
CA HIS A 77 13.45 -12.43 6.08
C HIS A 77 14.71 -12.67 5.23
N SER A 78 14.92 -11.87 4.17
CA SER A 78 16.17 -11.91 3.41
C SER A 78 17.18 -11.01 4.12
N SER A 79 18.40 -11.50 4.34
CA SER A 79 19.48 -10.65 4.82
C SER A 79 19.72 -9.47 3.88
N GLY A 80 19.85 -8.28 4.43
CA GLY A 80 20.03 -7.04 3.66
C GLY A 80 19.02 -5.95 4.00
N ASN A 81 18.96 -4.94 3.14
CA ASN A 81 18.09 -3.77 3.33
C ASN A 81 16.76 -4.00 2.62
N MET A 82 15.66 -3.81 3.35
CA MET A 82 14.33 -3.67 2.79
C MET A 82 14.04 -2.18 2.63
N TRP A 83 13.62 -1.80 1.43
CA TRP A 83 13.19 -0.44 1.11
C TRP A 83 11.90 -0.54 0.30
N LEU A 84 10.82 0.02 0.82
CA LEU A 84 9.52 0.08 0.17
C LEU A 84 9.01 1.52 0.21
N GLU A 85 8.61 2.05 -0.93
CA GLU A 85 8.21 3.46 -1.06
C GLU A 85 6.75 3.58 -1.48
N LEU A 86 6.08 4.59 -0.93
CA LEU A 86 4.81 5.07 -1.41
C LEU A 86 5.05 6.26 -2.35
N HIS A 87 4.45 6.18 -3.53
CA HIS A 87 4.54 7.23 -4.55
C HIS A 87 3.15 7.79 -4.87
N HIS A 88 3.04 9.12 -4.97
CA HIS A 88 1.86 9.81 -5.50
C HIS A 88 2.24 10.49 -6.81
N ASN A 89 1.67 9.99 -7.92
CA ASN A 89 1.94 10.49 -9.27
C ASN A 89 3.45 10.61 -9.56
N TYR A 90 4.21 9.54 -9.28
CA TYR A 90 5.67 9.45 -9.43
C TYR A 90 6.51 10.29 -8.45
N ASN A 91 5.87 11.00 -7.52
CA ASN A 91 6.58 11.70 -6.46
C ASN A 91 6.66 10.81 -5.22
N TYR A 92 7.86 10.73 -4.64
CA TYR A 92 8.07 10.10 -3.35
C TYR A 92 7.21 10.78 -2.27
N VAL A 93 6.55 9.97 -1.45
CA VAL A 93 5.72 10.45 -0.33
C VAL A 93 6.26 9.96 1.01
N ALA A 94 6.58 8.67 1.07
CA ALA A 94 6.80 7.92 2.31
C ALA A 94 7.63 6.68 2.00
N SER A 95 8.38 6.17 3.00
CA SER A 95 9.11 4.91 2.87
C SER A 95 9.23 4.13 4.16
N ILE A 96 9.15 2.82 4.00
CA ILE A 96 9.59 1.85 4.98
C ILE A 96 11.04 1.46 4.66
N TRP A 97 11.91 1.62 5.67
CA TRP A 97 13.27 1.09 5.67
C TRP A 97 13.45 0.10 6.81
N GLY A 98 14.14 -1.02 6.54
CA GLY A 98 14.53 -1.98 7.57
C GLY A 98 15.84 -2.66 7.21
N HIS A 99 16.76 -2.72 8.16
CA HIS A 99 17.95 -3.57 8.07
C HIS A 99 17.65 -4.95 8.66
N ILE A 100 18.11 -6.00 7.98
CA ILE A 100 17.76 -7.39 8.31
C ILE A 100 19.03 -8.22 8.45
N ASP A 101 19.30 -8.64 9.67
CA ASP A 101 20.44 -9.50 10.03
C ASP A 101 19.96 -10.93 10.32
N ASN A 102 19.68 -11.70 9.27
CA ASN A 102 19.21 -13.11 9.36
C ASN A 102 17.94 -13.34 10.21
N GLU A 103 17.14 -12.30 10.44
CA GLU A 103 15.90 -12.34 11.24
C GLU A 103 14.71 -11.71 10.48
N TYR A 104 13.58 -11.53 11.15
CA TYR A 104 12.40 -10.84 10.62
C TYR A 104 12.46 -9.35 10.93
N SER A 105 12.29 -8.50 9.92
CA SER A 105 12.05 -7.06 10.13
C SER A 105 10.69 -6.67 9.60
N ALA A 106 9.91 -5.99 10.45
CA ALA A 106 8.61 -5.43 10.09
C ALA A 106 8.65 -3.91 10.26
N ALA A 107 8.12 -3.19 9.29
CA ALA A 107 7.91 -1.75 9.40
C ALA A 107 6.55 -1.39 8.81
N GLY A 108 5.96 -0.31 9.33
CA GLY A 108 4.67 0.18 8.89
C GLY A 108 4.62 1.70 8.95
N GLU A 109 3.94 2.31 7.98
CA GLU A 109 3.85 3.76 7.85
C GLU A 109 2.42 4.20 7.56
N PHE A 110 2.06 5.35 8.15
CA PHE A 110 0.75 5.99 7.99
C PHE A 110 0.97 7.36 7.33
N HIS A 111 0.39 7.56 6.15
CA HIS A 111 0.45 8.84 5.46
C HIS A 111 -0.96 9.32 5.08
N THR A 112 -1.15 10.63 5.12
CA THR A 112 -2.42 11.29 4.78
C THR A 112 -2.19 12.46 3.83
N THR A 113 -3.14 12.64 2.89
CA THR A 113 -3.36 13.75 1.94
C THR A 113 -2.96 13.52 0.48
N ALA A 114 -3.98 13.49 -0.39
CA ALA A 114 -3.87 13.68 -1.84
C ALA A 114 -4.99 14.64 -2.28
N THR A 115 -4.72 15.95 -2.35
CA THR A 115 -5.66 16.94 -2.92
C THR A 115 -5.71 16.88 -4.43
#